data_AF-D5EGA6-F1
#
_entry.id   AF-D5EGA6-F1
#
_cell.length_a   1.000
_cell.length_b   1.000
_cell.length_c   1.000
_cell.angle_alpha   90.00
_cell.angle_beta   90.00
_cell.angle_gamma   90.00
#
_symmetry.space_group_name_H-M   'P 1'
#
loop_
_entity.id
_entity.type
_entity.pdbx_description
1 polymer ?
#
loop_
_entity_poly.entity_id
_entity_poly.type
_entity_poly.pdbx_seq_one_letter_code
_entity_poly.pdbx_strand_id
1 'polypeptide(L)'
;MAGRFSGKKKIYIFLLVLAGLMAFYGWIAWRDLHLDPDSIKKVVKEGPAIVVESLSMEKEVSGGIWHIHAERTERKSGLIAAEQITVTGKISEGNRWRVIAPSGVFDEGSSDGVLYNPEGVTESETFTVSWEAPEAQWNSAKAEWIFPKGISADHTQGTLRGNYGRATEDGVFYVEKGAALTWRE
;
A
#
# COMPACT_ATOMS: atom_id res chain seq x y z
N MET A 1 57.47 10.22 52.57
CA MET A 1 56.15 10.41 53.18
C MET A 1 55.12 9.66 52.33
N ALA A 2 54.71 8.46 52.73
CA ALA A 2 53.71 7.67 52.02
C ALA A 2 52.46 7.58 52.90
N GLY A 3 51.44 8.40 52.59
CA GLY A 3 50.17 8.40 53.30
C GLY A 3 49.44 7.08 53.10
N ARG A 4 49.46 6.23 54.13
CA ARG A 4 48.75 4.95 54.18
C ARG A 4 47.24 5.22 54.24
N PHE A 5 46.60 5.39 53.08
CA PHE A 5 45.15 5.54 52.98
C PHE A 5 44.44 4.26 53.46
N SER A 6 43.73 4.41 54.58
CA SER A 6 42.87 3.41 55.24
C SER A 6 41.99 2.66 54.24
N GLY A 7 41.99 1.32 54.31
CA GLY A 7 41.31 0.42 53.35
C GLY A 7 39.81 0.67 53.17
N LYS A 8 39.14 1.29 54.15
CA LYS A 8 37.73 1.68 54.05
C LYS A 8 37.51 2.78 52.99
N LYS A 9 38.43 3.76 52.88
CA LYS A 9 38.34 4.83 51.87
C LYS A 9 38.50 4.30 50.44
N LYS A 10 39.33 3.27 50.25
CA LYS A 10 39.51 2.61 48.94
C LYS A 10 38.24 1.87 48.49
N ILE A 11 37.52 1.26 49.41
CA ILE A 11 36.23 0.59 49.14
C ILE A 11 35.15 1.60 48.72
N TYR A 12 35.05 2.74 49.41
CA TYR A 12 34.11 3.80 49.01
C TYR A 12 34.42 4.38 47.62
N ILE A 13 35.71 4.55 47.30
CA ILE A 13 36.13 5.01 45.96
C ILE A 13 35.78 3.95 44.90
N PHE A 14 36.01 2.67 45.18
CA PHE A 14 35.67 1.59 44.26
C PHE A 14 34.16 1.50 43.99
N LEU A 15 33.33 1.62 45.03
CA LEU A 15 31.87 1.63 44.91
C LEU A 15 31.36 2.84 44.11
N LEU A 16 31.97 4.01 44.29
CA LEU A 16 31.65 5.21 43.51
C LEU A 16 31.97 5.04 42.02
N VAL A 17 33.13 4.46 41.70
CA VAL A 17 33.51 4.17 40.31
C VAL A 17 32.55 3.16 39.69
N LEU A 18 32.19 2.10 40.42
CA LEU A 18 31.26 1.08 39.93
C LEU A 18 29.85 1.65 39.70
N ALA A 19 29.37 2.50 40.61
CA ALA A 19 28.09 3.20 40.46
C ALA A 19 28.10 4.15 39.25
N GLY A 20 29.21 4.86 39.02
CA GLY A 20 29.40 5.70 37.84
C GLY A 20 29.37 4.91 36.53
N LEU A 21 30.01 3.74 36.49
CA LEU A 21 29.97 2.84 35.34
C LEU A 21 28.56 2.30 35.09
N MET A 22 27.83 1.90 36.12
CA MET A 22 26.44 1.44 35.96
C MET A 22 25.52 2.56 35.48
N ALA A 23 25.67 3.79 35.98
CA ALA A 23 24.92 4.94 35.51
C ALA A 23 25.24 5.26 34.04
N PHE A 24 26.51 5.15 33.65
CA PHE A 24 26.94 5.33 32.26
C PHE A 24 26.36 4.27 31.32
N TYR A 25 26.40 3.00 31.72
CA TYR A 25 25.76 1.91 30.97
C TYR A 25 24.25 2.09 30.86
N GLY A 26 23.59 2.47 31.96
CA GLY A 26 22.15 2.76 31.97
C GLY A 26 21.77 3.91 31.05
N TRP A 27 22.60 4.96 30.99
CA TRP A 27 22.41 6.09 30.07
C TRP A 27 22.55 5.68 28.60
N ILE A 28 23.56 4.87 28.27
CA ILE A 28 23.74 4.36 26.90
C ILE A 28 22.55 3.49 26.50
N ALA A 29 22.14 2.56 27.37
CA ALA A 29 21.01 1.68 27.11
C ALA A 29 19.69 2.46 26.97
N TRP A 30 19.47 3.50 27.79
CA TRP A 30 18.30 4.37 27.70
C TRP A 30 18.28 5.16 26.38
N ARG A 31 19.46 5.65 25.94
CA ARG A 31 19.61 6.34 24.65
C ARG A 31 19.34 5.42 23.46
N ASP A 32 19.82 4.18 23.51
CA ASP A 32 19.53 3.17 22.47
C ASP A 32 18.04 2.78 22.46
N LEU A 33 17.41 2.65 23.63
CA LEU A 33 15.98 2.36 23.74
C LEU A 33 15.11 3.55 23.30
N HIS A 34 15.63 4.78 23.37
CA HIS A 34 15.00 6.00 22.86
C HIS A 34 15.43 6.33 21.42
N LEU A 35 15.90 5.35 20.64
CA LEU A 35 15.96 5.49 19.19
C LEU A 35 14.55 5.78 18.68
N ASP A 36 14.32 7.06 18.41
CA ASP A 36 13.04 7.63 18.03
C ASP A 36 12.53 6.88 16.79
N PRO A 37 11.42 6.13 16.89
CA PRO A 37 10.86 5.38 15.75
C PRO A 37 10.64 6.27 14.53
N ASP A 38 10.45 7.58 14.75
CA ASP A 38 10.25 8.56 13.69
C ASP A 38 11.55 8.93 12.95
N SER A 39 12.72 8.78 13.58
CA SER A 39 14.01 8.92 12.90
C SER A 39 14.31 7.77 11.94
N ILE A 40 13.84 6.54 12.24
CA ILE A 40 13.88 5.41 11.30
C ILE A 40 12.94 5.66 10.11
N LYS A 41 11.70 6.09 10.37
CA LYS A 41 10.75 6.45 9.31
C LYS A 41 11.26 7.55 8.39
N LYS A 42 11.98 8.55 8.93
CA LYS A 42 12.54 9.65 8.16
C LYS A 42 13.70 9.19 7.25
N VAL A 43 14.57 8.31 7.73
CA VAL A 43 15.66 7.72 6.92
C VAL A 43 15.10 6.78 5.84
N VAL A 44 14.01 6.06 6.09
CA VAL A 44 13.34 5.23 5.07
C VAL A 44 12.68 6.10 4.00
N LYS A 45 12.12 7.26 4.39
CA LYS A 45 11.46 8.18 3.45
C LYS A 45 12.45 8.95 2.56
N GLU A 46 13.63 9.28 3.06
CA GLU A 46 14.69 10.00 2.32
C GLU A 46 15.82 9.07 1.83
N GLY A 47 15.69 7.77 2.07
CA GLY A 47 16.68 6.75 1.76
C GLY A 47 16.76 6.39 0.27
N PRO A 48 17.73 5.55 -0.12
CA PRO A 48 17.85 5.06 -1.49
C PRO A 48 16.56 4.33 -1.91
N ALA A 49 16.21 4.44 -3.20
CA ALA A 49 15.05 3.76 -3.74
C ALA A 49 15.16 2.25 -3.47
N ILE A 50 14.15 1.69 -2.81
CA ILE A 50 14.08 0.25 -2.55
C ILE A 50 13.35 -0.37 -3.73
N VAL A 51 14.06 -1.18 -4.50
CA VAL A 51 13.47 -1.96 -5.60
C VAL A 51 13.23 -3.37 -5.08
N VAL A 52 11.97 -3.82 -5.15
CA VAL A 52 11.58 -5.18 -4.84
C VAL A 52 11.07 -5.83 -6.11
N GLU A 53 11.69 -6.95 -6.47
CA GLU A 53 11.23 -7.81 -7.55
C GLU A 53 10.20 -8.80 -7.00
N SER A 54 9.08 -8.95 -7.71
CA SER A 54 7.96 -9.83 -7.41
C SER A 54 7.38 -9.61 -6.00
N LEU A 55 6.52 -8.61 -5.87
CA LEU A 55 5.74 -8.37 -4.65
C LEU A 55 4.36 -9.02 -4.78
N SER A 56 3.99 -9.85 -3.81
CA SER A 56 2.62 -10.38 -3.65
C SER A 56 2.08 -10.00 -2.28
N MET A 57 0.87 -9.46 -2.25
CA MET A 57 0.18 -9.05 -1.04
C MET A 57 -1.25 -9.59 -1.06
N GLU A 58 -1.73 -9.99 0.10
CA GLU A 58 -3.13 -10.32 0.33
C GLU A 58 -3.70 -9.29 1.31
N LYS A 59 -4.90 -8.79 1.01
CA LYS A 59 -5.59 -7.81 1.85
C LYS A 59 -7.07 -8.14 1.92
N GLU A 60 -7.61 -8.08 3.12
CA GLU A 60 -9.06 -8.11 3.34
C GLU A 60 -9.62 -6.69 3.16
N VAL A 61 -10.56 -6.53 2.24
CA VAL A 61 -11.26 -5.26 1.97
C VAL A 61 -12.75 -5.57 1.80
N SER A 62 -13.60 -4.88 2.56
CA SER A 62 -15.06 -5.08 2.57
C SER A 62 -15.49 -6.54 2.82
N GLY A 63 -14.73 -7.31 3.61
CA GLY A 63 -14.98 -8.73 3.86
C GLY A 63 -14.68 -9.66 2.67
N GLY A 64 -14.12 -9.13 1.58
CA GLY A 64 -13.54 -9.89 0.48
C GLY A 64 -12.03 -10.00 0.58
N ILE A 65 -11.46 -11.06 0.01
CA ILE A 65 -10.01 -11.26 -0.05
C ILE A 65 -9.51 -10.77 -1.42
N TRP A 66 -8.54 -9.87 -1.38
CA TRP A 66 -7.88 -9.30 -2.53
C TRP A 66 -6.42 -9.71 -2.56
N HIS A 67 -5.99 -10.33 -3.66
CA HIS A 67 -4.59 -10.63 -3.93
C HIS A 67 -4.06 -9.64 -4.97
N ILE A 68 -2.97 -8.97 -4.62
CA ILE A 68 -2.29 -7.99 -5.47
C ILE A 68 -0.89 -8.54 -5.72
N HIS A 69 -0.53 -8.64 -6.99
CA HIS A 69 0.79 -9.05 -7.45
C HIS A 69 1.37 -7.95 -8.35
N ALA A 70 2.66 -7.66 -8.21
CA ALA A 70 3.40 -6.79 -9.11
C ALA A 70 4.78 -7.40 -9.36
N GLU A 71 5.21 -7.47 -10.62
CA GLU A 71 6.51 -8.04 -10.97
C GLU A 71 7.67 -7.19 -10.47
N ARG A 72 7.46 -5.88 -10.37
CA ARG A 72 8.46 -4.95 -9.88
C ARG A 72 7.79 -3.82 -9.13
N THR A 73 8.35 -3.48 -7.97
CA THR A 73 7.95 -2.30 -7.20
C THR A 73 9.17 -1.47 -6.83
N GLU A 74 9.06 -0.15 -6.99
CA GLU A 74 10.07 0.81 -6.55
C GLU A 74 9.43 1.71 -5.49
N ARG A 75 9.96 1.65 -4.27
CA ARG A 75 9.59 2.55 -3.19
C ARG A 75 10.55 3.72 -3.15
N LYS A 76 10.00 4.93 -3.23
CA LYS A 76 10.77 6.17 -3.12
C LYS A 76 9.91 7.28 -2.52
N SER A 77 10.41 7.93 -1.48
CA SER A 77 9.77 9.12 -0.89
C SER A 77 8.31 8.93 -0.43
N GLY A 78 7.95 7.73 0.01
CA GLY A 78 6.59 7.38 0.47
C GLY A 78 5.61 7.03 -0.66
N LEU A 79 6.08 6.97 -1.90
CA LEU A 79 5.34 6.45 -3.04
C LEU A 79 5.90 5.08 -3.43
N ILE A 80 4.99 4.21 -3.88
CA ILE A 80 5.31 2.90 -4.42
C ILE A 80 4.88 2.92 -5.88
N ALA A 81 5.85 2.94 -6.79
CA ALA A 81 5.61 2.67 -8.20
C ALA A 81 5.62 1.16 -8.40
N ALA A 82 4.66 0.63 -9.16
CA ALA A 82 4.58 -0.79 -9.46
C ALA A 82 4.38 -1.00 -10.96
N GLU A 83 4.98 -2.07 -11.48
CA GLU A 83 4.91 -2.49 -12.88
C GLU A 83 4.30 -3.90 -12.96
N GLN A 84 3.57 -4.17 -14.04
CA GLN A 84 2.92 -5.46 -14.33
C GLN A 84 2.06 -5.93 -13.16
N ILE A 85 1.07 -5.12 -12.82
CA ILE A 85 0.21 -5.31 -11.68
C ILE A 85 -0.93 -6.24 -12.07
N THR A 86 -1.18 -7.24 -11.23
CA THR A 86 -2.38 -8.08 -11.29
C THR A 86 -3.09 -7.99 -9.95
N VAL A 87 -4.35 -7.59 -9.98
CA VAL A 87 -5.24 -7.56 -8.82
C VAL A 87 -6.34 -8.57 -9.05
N THR A 88 -6.55 -9.46 -8.10
CA THR A 88 -7.69 -10.37 -8.08
C THR A 88 -8.45 -10.20 -6.78
N GLY A 89 -9.76 -10.07 -6.86
CA GLY A 89 -10.63 -9.91 -5.69
C GLY A 89 -11.79 -10.88 -5.76
N LYS A 90 -12.12 -11.48 -4.61
CA LYS A 90 -13.39 -12.18 -4.44
C LYS A 90 -14.11 -11.60 -3.24
N ILE A 91 -15.27 -11.02 -3.48
CA ILE A 91 -16.18 -10.57 -2.43
C ILE A 91 -16.89 -11.82 -1.87
N SER A 92 -17.05 -11.90 -0.56
CA SER A 92 -17.40 -13.10 0.21
C SER A 92 -18.62 -13.86 -0.33
N GLU A 93 -19.60 -13.18 -0.93
CA GLU A 93 -20.76 -13.77 -1.63
C GLU A 93 -21.09 -13.05 -2.94
N GLY A 94 -20.09 -12.47 -3.61
CA GLY A 94 -20.34 -11.54 -4.70
C GLY A 94 -19.43 -11.73 -5.90
N ASN A 95 -19.13 -10.61 -6.54
CA ASN A 95 -18.43 -10.60 -7.81
C ASN A 95 -16.95 -10.94 -7.66
N ARG A 96 -16.42 -11.54 -8.72
CA ARG A 96 -15.00 -11.75 -8.92
C ARG A 96 -14.45 -10.64 -9.77
N TRP A 97 -13.35 -10.05 -9.30
CA TRP A 97 -12.63 -9.02 -9.99
C TRP A 97 -11.28 -9.56 -10.41
N ARG A 98 -10.89 -9.30 -11.65
CA ARG A 98 -9.52 -9.44 -12.11
C ARG A 98 -9.16 -8.17 -12.85
N VAL A 99 -8.13 -7.48 -12.40
CA VAL A 99 -7.61 -6.26 -13.01
C VAL A 99 -6.14 -6.46 -13.31
N ILE A 100 -5.72 -6.13 -14.51
CA ILE A 100 -4.32 -6.07 -14.91
C ILE A 100 -3.98 -4.63 -15.28
N ALA A 101 -2.80 -4.17 -14.91
CA ALA A 101 -2.33 -2.85 -15.30
C ALA A 101 -0.82 -2.90 -15.58
N PRO A 102 -0.34 -2.27 -16.67
CA PRO A 102 1.09 -2.20 -16.96
C PRO A 102 1.85 -1.42 -15.88
N SER A 103 1.22 -0.43 -15.25
CA SER A 103 1.83 0.35 -14.18
C SER A 103 0.81 0.97 -13.23
N GLY A 104 1.27 1.35 -12.06
CA GLY A 104 0.49 2.07 -11.07
C GLY A 104 1.35 2.74 -10.01
N VAL A 105 0.75 3.68 -9.29
CA VAL A 105 1.37 4.40 -8.17
C VAL A 105 0.46 4.34 -6.97
N PHE A 106 1.03 3.97 -5.82
CA PHE A 106 0.34 3.84 -4.55
C PHE A 106 1.02 4.72 -3.51
N ASP A 107 0.23 5.32 -2.62
CA ASP A 107 0.75 6.01 -1.44
C ASP A 107 0.92 5.00 -0.30
N GLU A 108 2.12 4.92 0.28
CA GLU A 108 2.46 3.96 1.33
C GLU A 108 1.63 4.16 2.63
N GLY A 109 1.15 5.39 2.87
CA GLY A 109 0.35 5.75 4.04
C GLY A 109 -1.15 5.63 3.84
N SER A 110 -1.61 5.30 2.63
CA SER A 110 -3.04 5.20 2.31
C SER A 110 -3.37 3.89 1.60
N SER A 111 -4.66 3.60 1.46
CA SER A 111 -5.12 2.50 0.60
C SER A 111 -5.44 2.98 -0.82
N ASP A 112 -5.10 4.23 -1.13
CA ASP A 112 -5.41 4.87 -2.39
C ASP A 112 -4.25 4.66 -3.36
N GLY A 113 -4.62 4.48 -4.63
CA GLY A 113 -3.66 4.23 -5.68
C GLY A 113 -4.29 4.47 -7.04
N VAL A 114 -3.43 4.69 -8.02
CA VAL A 114 -3.79 4.95 -9.40
C VAL A 114 -3.17 3.86 -10.26
N LEU A 115 -4.00 3.18 -11.04
CA LEU A 115 -3.58 2.27 -12.10
C LEU A 115 -3.66 3.00 -13.44
N TYR A 116 -2.65 2.81 -14.28
CA TYR A 116 -2.58 3.42 -15.61
C TYR A 116 -2.82 2.37 -16.69
N ASN A 117 -3.72 2.69 -17.62
CA ASN A 117 -4.22 1.76 -18.64
C ASN A 117 -4.66 0.39 -18.10
N PRO A 118 -5.44 0.33 -16.99
CA PRO A 118 -5.94 -0.94 -16.50
C PRO A 118 -6.96 -1.56 -17.47
N GLU A 119 -6.87 -2.88 -17.58
CA GLU A 119 -7.89 -3.74 -18.15
C GLU A 119 -8.45 -4.62 -17.03
N GLY A 120 -9.76 -4.75 -16.95
CA GLY A 120 -10.41 -5.53 -15.92
C GLY A 120 -11.52 -6.40 -16.45
N VAL A 121 -11.81 -7.44 -15.69
CA VAL A 121 -12.95 -8.33 -15.89
C VAL A 121 -13.67 -8.44 -14.56
N THR A 122 -14.96 -8.14 -14.59
CA THR A 122 -15.87 -8.30 -13.47
C THR A 122 -16.88 -9.39 -13.81
N GLU A 123 -16.89 -10.44 -13.00
CA GLU A 123 -17.75 -11.61 -13.16
C GLU A 123 -18.70 -11.74 -11.98
N SER A 124 -19.97 -11.98 -12.28
CA SER A 124 -20.99 -12.41 -11.32
C SER A 124 -21.60 -13.73 -11.79
N GLU A 125 -22.58 -14.25 -11.05
CA GLU A 125 -23.34 -15.43 -11.50
C GLU A 125 -24.16 -15.17 -12.78
N THR A 126 -24.47 -13.90 -13.09
CA THR A 126 -25.43 -13.53 -14.15
C THR A 126 -24.83 -12.70 -15.27
N PHE A 127 -23.64 -12.12 -15.08
CA PHE A 127 -22.99 -11.28 -16.09
C PHE A 127 -21.47 -11.37 -16.04
N THR A 128 -20.85 -11.08 -17.18
CA THR A 128 -19.42 -10.84 -17.29
C THR A 128 -19.21 -9.55 -18.07
N VAL A 129 -18.50 -8.61 -17.46
CA VAL A 129 -18.16 -7.33 -18.08
C VAL A 129 -16.65 -7.21 -18.13
N SER A 130 -16.12 -7.03 -19.34
CA SER A 130 -14.71 -6.64 -19.54
C SER A 130 -14.65 -5.13 -19.64
N TRP A 131 -13.65 -4.49 -19.07
CA TRP A 131 -13.54 -3.04 -19.12
C TRP A 131 -12.10 -2.59 -19.27
N GLU A 132 -11.93 -1.42 -19.85
CA GLU A 132 -10.65 -0.75 -20.00
C GLU A 132 -10.82 0.74 -19.65
N ALA A 133 -9.78 1.33 -19.08
CA ALA A 133 -9.75 2.75 -18.78
C ALA A 133 -8.33 3.29 -18.94
N PRO A 134 -8.15 4.58 -19.28
CA PRO A 134 -6.82 5.20 -19.25
C PRO A 134 -6.26 5.31 -17.81
N GLU A 135 -7.16 5.44 -16.83
CA GLU A 135 -6.82 5.60 -15.42
C GLU A 135 -7.94 5.02 -14.55
N ALA A 136 -7.57 4.22 -13.54
CA ALA A 136 -8.50 3.78 -12.50
C ALA A 136 -7.92 4.07 -11.11
N GLN A 137 -8.76 4.60 -10.23
CA GLN A 137 -8.41 4.93 -8.86
C GLN A 137 -9.28 4.11 -7.92
N TRP A 138 -8.69 3.52 -6.89
CA TRP A 138 -9.46 2.87 -5.84
C TRP A 138 -9.87 3.88 -4.77
N ASN A 139 -11.17 4.00 -4.49
CA ASN A 139 -11.69 4.78 -3.39
C ASN A 139 -12.04 3.84 -2.22
N SER A 140 -11.10 3.71 -1.29
CA SER A 140 -11.25 2.82 -0.13
C SER A 140 -12.40 3.19 0.81
N ALA A 141 -12.79 4.47 0.89
CA ALA A 141 -13.86 4.92 1.78
C ALA A 141 -15.26 4.50 1.31
N LYS A 142 -15.41 4.24 0.00
CA LYS A 142 -16.69 3.88 -0.64
C LYS A 142 -16.68 2.52 -1.33
N ALA A 143 -15.53 1.83 -1.30
CA ALA A 143 -15.32 0.58 -2.02
C ALA A 143 -15.73 0.65 -3.50
N GLU A 144 -15.29 1.72 -4.18
CA GLU A 144 -15.58 1.95 -5.59
C GLU A 144 -14.31 2.25 -6.39
N TRP A 145 -14.28 1.77 -7.63
CA TRP A 145 -13.34 2.22 -8.65
C TRP A 145 -13.83 3.54 -9.25
N ILE A 146 -12.93 4.49 -9.43
CA ILE A 146 -13.18 5.76 -10.11
C ILE A 146 -12.36 5.79 -11.39
N PHE A 147 -12.99 6.15 -12.51
CA PHE A 147 -12.39 6.25 -13.83
C PHE A 147 -12.41 7.71 -14.29
N PRO A 148 -11.47 8.55 -13.82
CA PRO A 148 -11.52 10.00 -14.02
C PRO A 148 -11.35 10.43 -15.49
N LYS A 149 -10.72 9.57 -16.30
CA LYS A 149 -10.46 9.78 -17.73
C LYS A 149 -11.36 8.93 -18.63
N GLY A 150 -12.45 8.42 -18.07
CA GLY A 150 -13.42 7.61 -18.79
C GLY A 150 -13.16 6.11 -18.72
N ILE A 151 -14.14 5.37 -19.21
CA ILE A 151 -14.20 3.91 -19.19
C ILE A 151 -14.90 3.41 -20.45
N SER A 152 -14.46 2.26 -20.94
CA SER A 152 -15.17 1.45 -21.92
C SER A 152 -15.46 0.09 -21.27
N ALA A 153 -16.73 -0.19 -21.01
CA ALA A 153 -17.22 -1.43 -20.43
C ALA A 153 -17.95 -2.24 -21.50
N ASP A 154 -17.47 -3.43 -21.77
CA ASP A 154 -17.93 -4.35 -22.77
C ASP A 154 -18.68 -5.52 -22.12
N HIS A 155 -19.93 -5.70 -22.55
CA HIS A 155 -20.81 -6.79 -22.13
C HIS A 155 -21.28 -7.56 -23.37
N THR A 156 -21.77 -8.79 -23.21
CA THR A 156 -22.27 -9.61 -24.33
C THR A 156 -23.34 -8.91 -25.19
N GLN A 157 -24.19 -8.11 -24.55
CA GLN A 157 -25.30 -7.38 -25.19
C GLN A 157 -24.90 -6.02 -25.80
N GLY A 158 -23.70 -5.52 -25.51
CA GLY A 158 -23.30 -4.18 -25.96
C GLY A 158 -22.15 -3.57 -25.16
N THR A 159 -21.75 -2.37 -25.57
CA THR A 159 -20.63 -1.63 -24.99
C THR A 159 -21.11 -0.29 -24.45
N LEU A 160 -20.75 0.01 -23.20
CA LEU A 160 -21.00 1.27 -22.50
C LEU A 160 -19.71 2.09 -22.43
N ARG A 161 -19.74 3.35 -22.85
CA ARG A 161 -18.56 4.24 -22.85
C ARG A 161 -18.89 5.63 -22.34
N GLY A 162 -17.92 6.31 -21.74
CA GLY A 162 -18.03 7.74 -21.40
C GLY A 162 -16.74 8.30 -20.82
N ASN A 163 -16.70 9.62 -20.60
CA ASN A 163 -15.47 10.33 -20.20
C ASN A 163 -15.26 10.40 -18.68
N TYR A 164 -16.19 9.84 -17.92
CA TYR A 164 -16.05 9.63 -16.49
C TYR A 164 -16.83 8.38 -16.11
N GLY A 165 -16.29 7.57 -15.20
CA GLY A 165 -17.01 6.41 -14.71
C GLY A 165 -16.74 6.14 -13.24
N ARG A 166 -17.61 5.33 -12.65
CA ARG A 166 -17.38 4.69 -11.36
C ARG A 166 -17.95 3.28 -11.38
N ALA A 167 -17.31 2.34 -10.69
CA ALA A 167 -17.81 0.99 -10.53
C ALA A 167 -17.78 0.60 -9.06
N THR A 168 -18.92 0.16 -8.53
CA THR A 168 -19.00 -0.36 -7.16
C THR A 168 -18.36 -1.75 -7.10
N GLU A 169 -17.97 -2.20 -5.91
CA GLU A 169 -17.51 -3.57 -5.68
C GLU A 169 -18.55 -4.63 -6.15
N ASP A 170 -19.84 -4.31 -6.07
CA ASP A 170 -20.96 -5.11 -6.60
C ASP A 170 -21.09 -5.11 -8.12
N GLY A 171 -20.12 -4.56 -8.86
CA GLY A 171 -20.06 -4.61 -10.31
C GLY A 171 -21.09 -3.73 -11.03
N VAL A 172 -21.63 -2.73 -10.34
CA VAL A 172 -22.51 -1.73 -10.96
C VAL A 172 -21.66 -0.62 -11.55
N PHE A 173 -21.69 -0.49 -12.88
CA PHE A 173 -20.97 0.55 -13.61
C PHE A 173 -21.88 1.76 -13.83
N TYR A 174 -21.42 2.93 -13.40
CA TYR A 174 -22.01 4.22 -13.70
C TYR A 174 -21.08 4.98 -14.64
N VAL A 175 -21.64 5.52 -15.71
CA VAL A 175 -20.88 6.27 -16.71
C VAL A 175 -21.55 7.62 -16.92
N GLU A 176 -20.75 8.66 -16.86
CA GLU A 176 -21.18 10.05 -16.93
C GLU A 176 -20.37 10.81 -17.99
N LYS A 177 -20.84 12.00 -18.34
CA LYS A 177 -20.19 12.94 -19.26
C LYS A 177 -19.88 12.31 -20.63
N GLY A 178 -20.88 12.35 -21.51
CA GLY A 178 -20.77 11.76 -22.86
C GLY A 178 -20.98 10.24 -22.85
N ALA A 179 -21.91 9.77 -22.03
CA ALA A 179 -22.26 8.36 -21.97
C ALA A 179 -22.90 7.90 -23.30
N ALA A 180 -22.40 6.82 -23.86
CA ALA A 180 -22.92 6.18 -25.05
C ALA A 180 -23.05 4.67 -24.81
N LEU A 181 -24.21 4.12 -25.16
CA LEU A 181 -24.48 2.69 -25.13
C LEU A 181 -24.70 2.20 -26.56
N THR A 182 -23.89 1.23 -26.99
CA THR A 182 -24.01 0.59 -28.30
C THR A 182 -24.43 -0.86 -28.10
N TRP A 183 -25.57 -1.24 -28.65
CA TRP A 183 -26.08 -2.60 -28.59
C TRP A 183 -25.45 -3.47 -29.67
N ARG A 184 -25.29 -4.77 -29.40
CA ARG A 184 -25.02 -5.76 -30.45
C ARG A 184 -26.32 -6.43 -30.86
N GLU A 185 -26.53 -6.51 -32.17
CA GLU A 185 -27.62 -7.28 -32.78
C GLU A 185 -27.41 -8.78 -32.63
#